data_AF-A0A955P418-F1
#
_entry.id   AF-A0A955P418-F1
#
_cell.length_a   1.000
_cell.length_b   1.000
_cell.length_c   1.000
_cell.angle_alpha   90.00
_cell.angle_beta   90.00
_cell.angle_gamma   90.00
#
_symmetry.space_group_name_H-M   'P 1'
#
loop_
_entity.id
_entity.type
_entity.pdbx_description
1 polymer ?
#
loop_
_entity_poly.entity_id
_entity_poly.type
_entity_poly.pdbx_seq_one_letter_code
_entity_poly.pdbx_strand_id
1 'polypeptide(L)'
;LFLLILIALFITLNPIVAWSETKDSSLPPEDLPEWIRNAKSIPEAFPLSNVLPPLEDEDDPRSLHAEDGFEPVADIPFTEHFRRELNEEETATAQSLLADRKKQQSQVQPKGGEILWRADETGLYSKNQSDTEWTRHEKYGVEGPLSNSITALAADSRGALWVGTPLGLSIREPSGEWRHIQGDEGLPIEEVTALDIDYRDRLWIGTTHGAIHYRPYESGRQWFYRAGGRYLDGDRVETIAVADGGMPVYFETESGISCIDTLEHTLADKADRIEDRLNRFHRRLGLVAQSILDDPWNPTIAYTLDSPNDGLWTSYHVTAMSLAYGATGKEEHRQSAKESMHAMYLLQNSTGIPGLPARSIVPAAVGEPRREASQKSRRMNNKEKWRPTPDGEFYWWTDTSNDEIDGHFLALYSYWRHIAQHDPEELELIRKQTRALMDYIIDHDYRLLDWDGEPTTWGHWNPQELNHDPEHYLENGLGSLQLLSFLKTSYAITGDP
;
A
#
# COMPACT_ATOMS: atom_id res chain seq x y z
N LEU A 1 -15.98 -2.76 -5.85
CA LEU A 1 -14.67 -3.07 -6.48
C LEU A 1 -13.85 -1.80 -6.78
N PHE A 2 -14.40 -0.78 -7.46
CA PHE A 2 -13.69 0.49 -7.73
C PHE A 2 -13.34 1.29 -6.45
N LEU A 3 -14.23 1.28 -5.45
CA LEU A 3 -13.97 1.86 -4.13
C LEU A 3 -12.90 1.09 -3.32
N LEU A 4 -12.87 -0.24 -3.45
CA LEU A 4 -11.82 -1.11 -2.89
C LEU A 4 -10.47 -0.88 -3.59
N ILE A 5 -10.48 -0.52 -4.88
CA ILE A 5 -9.28 -0.12 -5.62
C ILE A 5 -8.79 1.26 -5.17
N LEU A 6 -9.69 2.21 -4.85
CA LEU A 6 -9.33 3.51 -4.27
C LEU A 6 -8.77 3.40 -2.84
N ILE A 7 -9.37 2.55 -2.00
CA ILE A 7 -8.87 2.26 -0.65
C ILE A 7 -7.54 1.51 -0.73
N ALA A 8 -7.38 0.54 -1.65
CA ALA A 8 -6.11 -0.11 -1.90
C ALA A 8 -5.05 0.84 -2.48
N LEU A 9 -5.43 1.80 -3.34
CA LEU A 9 -4.55 2.87 -3.81
C LEU A 9 -4.11 3.77 -2.65
N PHE A 10 -5.01 4.16 -1.74
CA PHE A 10 -4.65 4.95 -0.55
C PHE A 10 -3.75 4.18 0.44
N ILE A 11 -3.98 2.88 0.62
CA ILE A 11 -3.17 2.03 1.51
C ILE A 11 -1.81 1.68 0.89
N THR A 12 -1.68 1.66 -0.45
CA THR A 12 -0.44 1.27 -1.15
C THR A 12 0.37 2.42 -1.74
N LEU A 13 -0.21 3.62 -1.94
CA LEU A 13 0.48 4.82 -2.46
C LEU A 13 1.07 5.72 -1.39
N ASN A 14 1.41 5.18 -0.22
CA ASN A 14 2.25 5.90 0.74
C ASN A 14 3.71 5.40 0.71
N PRO A 15 4.47 5.50 -0.40
CA PRO A 15 5.90 5.68 -0.29
C PRO A 15 6.15 7.18 -0.06
N ILE A 16 6.66 7.52 1.12
CA ILE A 16 7.64 8.60 1.32
C ILE A 16 7.47 9.77 0.34
N VAL A 17 6.58 10.71 0.66
CA VAL A 17 6.85 12.10 0.34
C VAL A 17 6.51 12.97 1.54
N ALA A 18 7.39 12.88 2.54
CA ALA A 18 7.78 14.11 3.22
C ALA A 18 8.34 15.04 2.12
N TRP A 19 7.52 15.92 1.56
CA TRP A 19 8.04 17.05 0.82
C TRP A 19 8.85 17.84 1.84
N SER A 20 10.18 17.78 1.69
CA SER A 20 11.05 18.72 2.33
C SER A 20 10.57 20.11 1.91
N GLU A 21 10.31 20.94 2.91
CA GLU A 21 10.19 22.38 2.75
C GLU A 21 11.41 22.90 1.98
N THR A 22 11.30 23.00 0.66
CA THR A 22 12.05 24.01 -0.07
C THR A 22 11.22 25.28 0.03
N LYS A 23 11.46 26.04 1.11
CA LYS A 23 11.14 27.45 1.19
C LYS A 23 11.98 28.20 0.15
N ASP A 24 11.62 28.05 -1.12
CA ASP A 24 11.97 28.99 -2.18
C ASP A 24 11.08 28.77 -3.41
N SER A 25 9.75 28.82 -3.23
CA SER A 25 8.80 28.86 -4.35
C SER A 25 8.57 30.30 -4.81
N SER A 26 9.66 30.95 -5.24
CA SER A 26 9.57 32.18 -6.05
C SER A 26 9.89 31.87 -7.52
N LEU A 27 9.22 30.85 -8.09
CA LEU A 27 9.23 30.67 -9.54
C LEU A 27 8.14 31.58 -10.14
N PRO A 28 8.51 32.60 -10.94
CA PRO A 28 7.53 33.40 -11.64
C PRO A 28 6.75 32.51 -12.64
N PRO A 29 5.49 32.85 -12.97
CA PRO A 29 4.59 32.04 -13.82
C PRO A 29 5.19 31.62 -15.18
N GLU A 30 6.22 32.33 -15.61
CA GLU A 30 6.99 32.17 -16.84
C GLU A 30 7.81 30.85 -16.90
N ASP A 31 8.10 30.22 -15.75
CA ASP A 31 9.03 29.07 -15.64
C ASP A 31 8.35 27.72 -15.38
N LEU A 32 7.01 27.68 -15.36
CA LEU A 32 6.26 26.42 -15.20
C LEU A 32 6.41 25.51 -16.45
N PRO A 33 6.51 24.17 -16.29
CA PRO A 33 6.46 23.24 -17.41
C PRO A 33 5.29 23.52 -18.37
N GLU A 34 5.51 23.36 -19.67
CA GLU A 34 4.54 23.73 -20.72
C GLU A 34 3.18 23.02 -20.56
N TRP A 35 3.15 21.81 -19.98
CA TRP A 35 1.91 21.08 -19.67
C TRP A 35 1.06 21.74 -18.57
N ILE A 36 1.68 22.46 -17.62
CA ILE A 36 0.97 23.23 -16.58
C ILE A 36 0.42 24.53 -17.15
N ARG A 37 1.19 25.21 -18.01
CA ARG A 37 0.75 26.45 -18.69
C ARG A 37 -0.39 26.20 -19.69
N ASN A 38 -0.43 25.00 -20.26
CA ASN A 38 -1.46 24.57 -21.20
C ASN A 38 -2.65 23.86 -20.53
N ALA A 39 -2.74 23.85 -19.20
CA ALA A 39 -3.95 23.44 -18.46
C ALA A 39 -5.07 24.50 -18.59
N LYS A 40 -5.40 24.89 -19.83
CA LYS A 40 -6.68 25.51 -20.17
C LYS A 40 -7.59 24.37 -20.62
N SER A 41 -8.77 24.34 -20.01
CA SER A 41 -9.80 23.30 -20.08
C SER A 41 -9.46 21.99 -19.38
N ILE A 42 -9.84 21.90 -18.10
CA ILE A 42 -10.53 20.70 -17.62
C ILE A 42 -11.69 20.48 -18.62
N PRO A 43 -11.83 19.29 -19.23
CA PRO A 43 -12.94 19.04 -20.15
C PRO A 43 -14.26 19.47 -19.51
N GLU A 44 -15.12 20.18 -20.26
CA GLU A 44 -16.44 20.68 -19.82
C GLU A 44 -17.41 19.58 -19.31
N ALA A 45 -16.98 18.32 -19.32
CA ALA A 45 -17.60 17.23 -18.60
C ALA A 45 -16.52 16.33 -17.98
N PHE A 46 -16.09 16.65 -16.76
CA PHE A 46 -15.76 15.60 -15.81
C PHE A 46 -17.11 15.22 -15.17
N PRO A 47 -17.81 14.17 -15.65
CA PRO A 47 -19.12 13.86 -15.10
C PRO A 47 -18.92 13.43 -13.64
N LEU A 48 -19.44 14.24 -12.72
CA LEU A 48 -19.52 14.00 -11.28
C LEU A 48 -20.33 12.73 -10.92
N SER A 49 -20.83 11.99 -11.90
CA SER A 49 -21.53 10.71 -11.75
C SER A 49 -20.65 9.56 -11.27
N ASN A 50 -19.32 9.75 -11.16
CA ASN A 50 -18.39 8.71 -10.71
C ASN A 50 -18.02 8.78 -9.23
N VAL A 51 -18.54 9.76 -8.47
CA VAL A 51 -18.27 9.87 -7.02
C VAL A 51 -19.30 9.09 -6.20
N LEU A 52 -20.52 8.90 -6.70
CA LEU A 52 -21.61 8.03 -6.23
C LEU A 52 -22.66 8.03 -7.38
N PRO A 53 -23.52 6.99 -7.55
CA PRO A 53 -24.57 7.05 -8.58
C PRO A 53 -25.45 8.31 -8.37
N PRO A 54 -25.95 8.94 -9.45
CA PRO A 54 -26.87 10.06 -9.31
C PRO A 54 -28.06 9.64 -8.44
N LEU A 55 -28.52 10.54 -7.57
CA LEU A 55 -29.79 10.38 -6.87
C LEU A 55 -30.88 10.30 -7.95
N GLU A 56 -31.38 9.10 -8.24
CA GLU A 56 -32.56 8.94 -9.06
C GLU A 56 -33.78 9.32 -8.19
N ASP A 57 -34.47 10.38 -8.64
CA ASP A 57 -35.56 11.14 -8.02
C ASP A 57 -35.19 12.25 -7.01
N GLU A 58 -35.34 13.52 -7.45
CA GLU A 58 -35.22 14.73 -6.63
C GLU A 58 -36.30 14.87 -5.54
N ASP A 59 -37.32 14.00 -5.51
CA ASP A 59 -38.50 14.13 -4.65
C ASP A 59 -38.70 13.00 -3.61
N ASP A 60 -37.83 11.98 -3.50
CA ASP A 60 -37.89 10.98 -2.42
C ASP A 60 -36.51 10.54 -1.89
N PRO A 61 -36.04 11.08 -0.75
CA PRO A 61 -34.76 10.69 -0.13
C PRO A 61 -34.74 9.24 0.43
N ARG A 62 -35.80 8.44 0.23
CA ARG A 62 -35.87 7.02 0.61
C ARG A 62 -35.73 6.06 -0.57
N SER A 63 -35.55 6.56 -1.81
CA SER A 63 -35.53 5.74 -3.03
C SER A 63 -34.23 4.95 -3.27
N LEU A 64 -33.26 4.96 -2.35
CA LEU A 64 -32.18 3.96 -2.32
C LEU A 64 -32.73 2.58 -1.91
N HIS A 65 -33.70 2.07 -2.67
CA HIS A 65 -34.06 0.67 -2.64
C HIS A 65 -32.83 -0.10 -3.09
N ALA A 66 -32.18 -0.74 -2.12
CA ALA A 66 -31.17 -1.75 -2.35
C ALA A 66 -31.82 -2.97 -3.04
N GLU A 67 -32.12 -2.86 -4.32
CA GLU A 67 -32.28 -4.03 -5.21
C GLU A 67 -31.00 -4.34 -5.99
N ASP A 68 -29.94 -3.55 -5.82
CA ASP A 68 -28.60 -3.97 -6.21
C ASP A 68 -28.07 -4.93 -5.13
N GLY A 69 -28.63 -6.15 -5.14
CA GLY A 69 -27.99 -7.28 -4.50
C GLY A 69 -26.57 -7.34 -5.06
N PHE A 70 -25.57 -7.03 -4.24
CA PHE A 70 -24.20 -7.39 -4.56
C PHE A 70 -24.22 -8.90 -4.80
N GLU A 71 -24.08 -9.33 -6.05
CA GLU A 71 -23.82 -10.74 -6.29
C GLU A 71 -22.58 -11.09 -5.46
N PRO A 72 -22.64 -12.12 -4.60
CA PRO A 72 -21.51 -12.50 -3.79
C PRO A 72 -20.34 -12.73 -4.72
N VAL A 73 -19.27 -11.95 -4.57
CA VAL A 73 -18.03 -12.21 -5.28
C VAL A 73 -17.62 -13.61 -4.83
N ALA A 74 -17.51 -14.54 -5.78
CA ALA A 74 -17.06 -15.89 -5.48
C ALA A 74 -15.75 -15.80 -4.68
N ASP A 75 -15.69 -16.54 -3.58
CA ASP A 75 -14.50 -16.59 -2.72
C ASP A 75 -13.42 -17.42 -3.42
N ILE A 76 -12.80 -16.80 -4.43
CA ILE A 76 -11.87 -17.45 -5.35
C ILE A 76 -10.50 -17.53 -4.65
N PRO A 77 -9.93 -18.73 -4.48
CA PRO A 77 -8.57 -18.89 -3.97
C PRO A 77 -7.57 -18.17 -4.87
N PHE A 78 -6.59 -17.52 -4.24
CA PHE A 78 -5.41 -16.99 -4.91
C PHE A 78 -4.16 -17.41 -4.16
N THR A 79 -3.02 -17.32 -4.86
CA THR A 79 -1.72 -17.71 -4.31
C THR A 79 -0.93 -16.46 -3.92
N GLU A 80 -0.59 -16.33 -2.64
CA GLU A 80 0.31 -15.30 -2.11
C GLU A 80 1.72 -15.86 -1.90
N HIS A 81 2.75 -15.09 -2.24
CA HIS A 81 4.13 -15.42 -1.89
C HIS A 81 4.44 -14.85 -0.50
N PHE A 82 5.03 -15.66 0.37
CA PHE A 82 5.44 -15.22 1.71
C PHE A 82 6.83 -15.77 2.06
N ARG A 83 7.56 -15.05 2.92
CA ARG A 83 8.81 -15.56 3.48
C ARG A 83 8.50 -16.63 4.52
N ARG A 84 9.16 -17.78 4.40
CA ARG A 84 9.04 -18.92 5.32
C ARG A 84 10.36 -19.18 6.02
N GLU A 85 10.31 -19.46 7.32
CA GLU A 85 11.49 -19.95 8.06
C GLU A 85 11.76 -21.42 7.74
N LEU A 86 13.04 -21.78 7.72
CA LEU A 86 13.52 -23.13 7.45
C LEU A 86 13.97 -23.78 8.75
N ASN A 87 13.61 -25.04 8.96
CA ASN A 87 14.24 -25.85 10.00
C ASN A 87 15.65 -26.35 9.56
N GLU A 88 16.36 -27.07 10.44
CA GLU A 88 17.72 -27.56 10.16
C GLU A 88 17.81 -28.49 8.93
N GLU A 89 16.85 -29.40 8.76
CA GLU A 89 16.81 -30.34 7.64
C GLU A 89 16.49 -29.63 6.32
N GLU A 90 15.54 -28.69 6.34
CA GLU A 90 15.21 -27.87 5.17
C GLU A 90 16.35 -26.94 4.78
N THR A 91 17.10 -26.42 5.76
CA THR A 91 18.28 -25.59 5.52
C THR A 91 19.38 -26.39 4.82
N ALA A 92 19.65 -27.63 5.25
CA ALA A 92 20.60 -28.51 4.57
C ALA A 92 20.17 -28.82 3.13
N THR A 93 18.87 -29.04 2.92
CA THR A 93 18.29 -29.25 1.59
C THR A 93 18.47 -28.02 0.69
N ALA A 94 18.15 -26.83 1.21
CA ALA A 94 18.32 -25.56 0.50
C ALA A 94 19.78 -25.31 0.11
N GLN A 95 20.73 -25.56 1.03
CA GLN A 95 22.16 -25.46 0.77
C GLN A 95 22.62 -26.37 -0.37
N SER A 96 22.14 -27.62 -0.40
CA SER A 96 22.47 -28.55 -1.49
C SER A 96 21.95 -28.05 -2.84
N LEU A 97 20.69 -27.60 -2.89
CA LEU A 97 20.08 -27.08 -4.11
C LEU A 97 20.79 -25.83 -4.63
N LEU A 98 21.09 -24.87 -3.73
CA LEU A 98 21.83 -23.65 -4.05
C LEU A 98 23.24 -23.98 -4.58
N ALA A 99 23.96 -24.92 -3.95
CA ALA A 99 25.28 -25.32 -4.40
C ALA A 99 25.28 -25.97 -5.80
N ASP A 100 24.23 -26.73 -6.12
CA ASP A 100 24.07 -27.32 -7.45
C ASP A 100 23.66 -26.27 -8.50
N ARG A 101 22.76 -25.35 -8.16
CA ARG A 101 22.37 -24.24 -9.04
C ARG A 101 23.51 -23.28 -9.32
N LYS A 102 24.36 -22.98 -8.34
CA LYS A 102 25.57 -22.16 -8.52
C LYS A 102 26.51 -22.71 -9.59
N LYS A 103 26.62 -24.05 -9.70
CA LYS A 103 27.41 -24.69 -10.76
C LYS A 103 26.71 -24.55 -12.12
N GLN A 104 25.38 -24.75 -12.16
CA GLN A 104 24.57 -24.68 -13.38
C GLN A 104 24.45 -23.25 -13.94
N GLN A 105 24.48 -22.24 -13.09
CA GLN A 105 24.42 -20.83 -13.48
C GLN A 105 25.62 -20.41 -14.36
N SER A 106 26.76 -21.12 -14.26
CA SER A 106 27.93 -20.90 -15.11
C SER A 106 27.87 -21.64 -16.45
N GLN A 107 27.03 -22.67 -16.59
CA GLN A 107 26.94 -23.49 -17.79
C GLN A 107 25.54 -24.08 -17.98
N VAL A 108 24.91 -23.77 -19.11
CA VAL A 108 23.55 -24.23 -19.43
C VAL A 108 23.48 -24.81 -20.85
N GLN A 109 22.50 -25.69 -21.05
CA GLN A 109 22.13 -26.19 -22.36
C GLN A 109 20.64 -25.90 -22.63
N PRO A 110 20.32 -25.04 -23.62
CA PRO A 110 18.94 -24.85 -24.05
C PRO A 110 18.30 -26.15 -24.52
N LYS A 111 17.02 -26.34 -24.15
CA LYS A 111 16.28 -27.56 -24.45
C LYS A 111 16.18 -27.77 -25.97
N GLY A 112 16.59 -28.96 -26.43
CA GLY A 112 16.57 -29.30 -27.86
C GLY A 112 17.74 -28.73 -28.68
N GLY A 113 18.67 -27.99 -28.07
CA GLY A 113 19.87 -27.47 -28.74
C GLY A 113 21.08 -28.40 -28.59
N GLU A 114 21.94 -28.46 -29.61
CA GLU A 114 23.24 -29.17 -29.56
C GLU A 114 24.36 -28.32 -28.96
N ILE A 115 24.07 -27.06 -28.61
CA ILE A 115 25.04 -26.07 -28.15
C ILE A 115 25.03 -26.01 -26.62
N LEU A 116 26.22 -26.20 -26.05
CA LEU A 116 26.51 -25.89 -24.65
C LEU A 116 26.95 -24.43 -24.53
N TRP A 117 26.43 -23.72 -23.54
CA TRP A 117 26.80 -22.35 -23.22
C TRP A 117 27.50 -22.30 -21.87
N ARG A 118 28.57 -21.51 -21.77
CA ARG A 118 29.29 -21.23 -20.52
C ARG A 118 29.53 -19.74 -20.38
N ALA A 119 29.46 -19.24 -19.16
CA ALA A 119 29.73 -17.86 -18.82
C ALA A 119 30.71 -17.75 -17.66
N ASP A 120 31.47 -16.67 -17.66
CA ASP A 120 32.27 -16.20 -16.54
C ASP A 120 32.40 -14.67 -16.60
N GLU A 121 33.16 -14.10 -15.66
CA GLU A 121 33.43 -12.65 -15.57
C GLU A 121 34.14 -12.05 -16.80
N THR A 122 34.64 -12.91 -17.71
CA THR A 122 35.38 -12.49 -18.91
C THR A 122 34.57 -12.62 -20.21
N GLY A 123 33.47 -13.37 -20.22
CA GLY A 123 32.62 -13.46 -21.41
C GLY A 123 31.66 -14.63 -21.45
N LEU A 124 30.96 -14.69 -22.60
CA LEU A 124 30.08 -15.78 -22.98
C LEU A 124 30.79 -16.69 -24.00
N TYR A 125 30.65 -17.99 -23.80
CA TYR A 125 31.27 -19.04 -24.61
C TYR A 125 30.23 -20.04 -25.08
N SER A 126 30.40 -20.58 -26.28
CA SER A 126 29.57 -21.68 -26.79
C SER A 126 30.41 -22.76 -27.44
N LYS A 127 29.90 -23.99 -27.44
CA LYS A 127 30.44 -25.09 -28.24
C LYS A 127 29.36 -26.09 -28.59
N ASN A 128 29.52 -26.83 -29.69
CA ASN A 128 28.67 -28.01 -29.90
C ASN A 128 29.08 -29.12 -28.93
N GLN A 129 28.16 -30.04 -28.61
CA GLN A 129 28.45 -31.16 -27.73
C GLN A 129 29.61 -32.06 -28.23
N SER A 130 29.77 -32.18 -29.55
CA SER A 130 30.89 -32.91 -30.18
C SER A 130 32.24 -32.22 -30.00
N ASP A 131 32.24 -30.92 -29.70
CA ASP A 131 33.43 -30.09 -29.77
C ASP A 131 34.15 -30.05 -28.42
N THR A 132 35.48 -30.04 -28.48
CA THR A 132 36.34 -29.93 -27.30
C THR A 132 36.63 -28.47 -26.96
N GLU A 133 36.69 -27.59 -27.95
CA GLU A 133 37.06 -26.18 -27.80
C GLU A 133 35.83 -25.28 -27.63
N TRP A 134 35.98 -24.26 -26.78
CA TRP A 134 34.96 -23.24 -26.55
C TRP A 134 35.21 -22.05 -27.46
N THR A 135 34.16 -21.58 -28.15
CA THR A 135 34.21 -20.35 -28.95
C THR A 135 33.72 -19.18 -28.09
N ARG A 136 34.54 -18.13 -27.95
CA ARG A 136 34.17 -16.90 -27.25
C ARG A 136 33.33 -15.99 -28.14
N HIS A 137 32.28 -15.40 -27.58
CA HIS A 137 31.46 -14.38 -28.22
C HIS A 137 32.01 -12.99 -27.91
N GLU A 138 32.51 -12.29 -28.92
CA GLU A 138 33.18 -10.97 -28.78
C GLU A 138 32.27 -9.78 -29.16
N LYS A 139 31.02 -10.06 -29.54
CA LYS A 139 30.01 -9.06 -29.90
C LYS A 139 29.10 -8.77 -28.70
N TYR A 140 28.57 -7.55 -28.63
CA TYR A 140 27.76 -7.06 -27.51
C TYR A 140 26.61 -6.17 -28.02
N GLY A 141 25.60 -5.95 -27.18
CA GLY A 141 24.39 -5.17 -27.53
C GLY A 141 23.58 -5.87 -28.63
N VAL A 142 23.28 -5.19 -29.72
CA VAL A 142 22.41 -5.72 -30.81
C VAL A 142 22.84 -7.09 -31.33
N GLU A 143 24.13 -7.42 -31.29
CA GLU A 143 24.66 -8.69 -31.80
C GLU A 143 25.20 -9.62 -30.68
N GLY A 144 24.90 -9.36 -29.40
CA GLY A 144 25.46 -10.11 -28.28
C GLY A 144 24.80 -9.80 -26.94
N PRO A 145 25.37 -10.23 -25.80
CA PRO A 145 24.90 -9.81 -24.48
C PRO A 145 25.17 -8.31 -24.23
N LEU A 146 24.46 -7.71 -23.27
CA LEU A 146 24.64 -6.31 -22.85
C LEU A 146 26.04 -6.01 -22.30
N SER A 147 26.72 -7.01 -21.73
CA SER A 147 28.03 -6.87 -21.11
C SER A 147 28.90 -8.09 -21.41
N ASN A 148 30.22 -7.93 -21.30
CA ASN A 148 31.17 -9.03 -21.29
C ASN A 148 31.29 -9.69 -19.91
N SER A 149 30.89 -9.00 -18.85
CA SER A 149 30.76 -9.59 -17.52
C SER A 149 29.41 -10.28 -17.43
N ILE A 150 29.42 -11.62 -17.45
CA ILE A 150 28.21 -12.42 -17.36
C ILE A 150 28.11 -13.00 -15.96
N THR A 151 27.01 -12.67 -15.27
CA THR A 151 26.79 -13.09 -13.88
C THR A 151 26.00 -14.37 -13.79
N ALA A 152 25.12 -14.65 -14.76
CA ALA A 152 24.22 -15.79 -14.70
C ALA A 152 23.76 -16.27 -16.08
N LEU A 153 23.51 -17.57 -16.20
CA LEU A 153 22.83 -18.18 -17.34
C LEU A 153 21.62 -18.99 -16.88
N ALA A 154 20.54 -18.91 -17.65
CA ALA A 154 19.41 -19.83 -17.58
C ALA A 154 18.91 -20.13 -19.00
N ALA A 155 18.18 -21.23 -19.19
CA ALA A 155 17.57 -21.54 -20.47
C ALA A 155 16.15 -22.05 -20.27
N ASP A 156 15.22 -21.53 -21.06
CA ASP A 156 13.82 -21.93 -20.98
C ASP A 156 13.49 -23.15 -21.84
N SER A 157 12.27 -23.65 -21.67
CA SER A 157 11.75 -24.79 -22.41
C SER A 157 11.49 -24.50 -23.89
N ARG A 158 11.51 -23.23 -24.30
CA ARG A 158 11.32 -22.75 -25.68
C ARG A 158 12.65 -22.61 -26.43
N GLY A 159 13.77 -22.80 -25.73
CA GLY A 159 15.12 -22.79 -26.28
C GLY A 159 15.80 -21.42 -26.23
N ALA A 160 15.22 -20.41 -25.58
CA ALA A 160 15.90 -19.14 -25.39
C ALA A 160 16.95 -19.24 -24.29
N LEU A 161 18.08 -18.58 -24.50
CA LEU A 161 19.14 -18.42 -23.50
C LEU A 161 18.97 -17.07 -22.81
N TRP A 162 18.80 -17.11 -21.49
CA TRP A 162 18.73 -15.95 -20.62
C TRP A 162 20.11 -15.71 -20.01
N VAL A 163 20.58 -14.46 -20.10
CA VAL A 163 21.94 -14.06 -19.74
C VAL A 163 21.87 -12.86 -18.82
N GLY A 164 22.21 -13.08 -17.55
CA GLY A 164 22.30 -12.03 -16.53
C GLY A 164 23.59 -11.24 -16.68
N THR A 165 23.47 -9.92 -16.60
CA THR A 165 24.60 -8.99 -16.64
C THR A 165 24.43 -7.88 -15.61
N PRO A 166 25.50 -7.14 -15.26
CA PRO A 166 25.38 -5.95 -14.42
C PRO A 166 24.56 -4.80 -15.03
N LEU A 167 24.17 -4.89 -16.31
CA LEU A 167 23.46 -3.85 -17.06
C LEU A 167 22.01 -4.25 -17.41
N GLY A 168 21.54 -5.37 -16.86
CA GLY A 168 20.22 -5.94 -17.15
C GLY A 168 20.29 -7.37 -17.68
N LEU A 169 19.21 -7.79 -18.32
CA LEU A 169 19.03 -9.14 -18.82
C LEU A 169 19.15 -9.16 -20.35
N SER A 170 19.94 -10.09 -20.89
CA SER A 170 20.00 -10.36 -22.33
C SER A 170 19.38 -11.71 -22.65
N ILE A 171 18.72 -11.80 -23.79
CA ILE A 171 17.95 -12.95 -24.22
C ILE A 171 18.40 -13.27 -25.63
N ARG A 172 18.91 -14.49 -25.84
CA ARG A 172 19.21 -15.00 -27.17
C ARG A 172 18.11 -15.95 -27.57
N GLU A 173 17.30 -15.54 -28.53
CA GLU A 173 16.21 -16.35 -29.05
C GLU A 173 16.74 -17.58 -29.81
N PRO A 174 15.90 -18.63 -30.02
CA PRO A 174 16.28 -19.79 -30.82
C PRO A 174 16.70 -19.43 -32.26
N SER A 175 16.16 -18.33 -32.81
CA SER A 175 16.54 -17.76 -34.11
C SER A 175 17.99 -17.26 -34.15
N GLY A 176 18.58 -17.00 -32.99
CA GLY A 176 19.90 -16.40 -32.82
C GLY A 176 19.87 -14.87 -32.65
N GLU A 177 18.71 -14.25 -32.71
CA GLU A 177 18.52 -12.83 -32.43
C GLU A 177 18.68 -12.53 -30.93
N TRP A 178 19.18 -11.34 -30.64
CA TRP A 178 19.33 -10.83 -29.28
C TRP A 178 18.24 -9.81 -28.95
N ARG A 179 17.72 -9.92 -27.74
CA ARG A 179 16.84 -8.93 -27.11
C ARG A 179 17.37 -8.62 -25.72
N HIS A 180 17.08 -7.43 -25.22
CA HIS A 180 17.48 -6.99 -23.90
C HIS A 180 16.25 -6.68 -23.06
N ILE A 181 16.44 -6.62 -21.74
CA ILE A 181 15.47 -6.06 -20.78
C ILE A 181 16.27 -5.24 -19.78
N GLN A 182 16.01 -3.94 -19.77
CA GLN A 182 16.59 -2.94 -18.87
C GLN A 182 15.48 -2.18 -18.11
N GLY A 183 15.84 -1.14 -17.35
CA GLY A 183 14.91 -0.39 -16.50
C GLY A 183 13.79 0.31 -17.28
N ASP A 184 14.08 0.80 -18.49
CA ASP A 184 13.10 1.39 -19.40
C ASP A 184 12.11 0.37 -19.98
N GLU A 185 12.48 -0.92 -20.00
CA GLU A 185 11.60 -2.06 -20.32
C GLU A 185 10.89 -2.64 -19.08
N GLY A 186 11.09 -2.04 -17.91
CA GLY A 186 10.40 -2.35 -16.66
C GLY A 186 11.13 -3.29 -15.72
N LEU A 187 12.41 -3.62 -15.97
CA LEU A 187 13.24 -4.36 -15.01
C LEU A 187 13.50 -3.47 -13.77
N PRO A 188 13.04 -3.84 -12.56
CA PRO A 188 13.16 -2.97 -11.39
C PRO A 188 14.60 -2.62 -10.99
N ILE A 189 15.54 -3.57 -11.16
CA ILE A 189 16.95 -3.46 -10.79
C ILE A 189 17.78 -4.15 -11.87
N GLU A 190 18.75 -3.43 -12.45
CA GLU A 190 19.52 -3.89 -13.62
C GLU A 190 20.72 -4.76 -13.25
N GLU A 191 21.26 -4.62 -12.04
CA GLU A 191 22.43 -5.37 -11.60
C GLU A 191 22.06 -6.83 -11.25
N VAL A 192 21.88 -7.66 -12.29
CA VAL A 192 21.55 -9.08 -12.17
C VAL A 192 22.74 -9.86 -11.62
N THR A 193 22.50 -10.68 -10.60
CA THR A 193 23.50 -11.51 -9.92
C THR A 193 23.23 -13.00 -10.06
N ALA A 194 21.95 -13.39 -10.17
CA ALA A 194 21.54 -14.79 -10.29
C ALA A 194 20.33 -14.97 -11.18
N LEU A 195 20.22 -16.14 -11.80
CA LEU A 195 19.05 -16.55 -12.58
C LEU A 195 18.72 -18.01 -12.27
N ASP A 196 17.44 -18.30 -12.06
CA ASP A 196 16.91 -19.65 -12.12
C ASP A 196 15.51 -19.61 -12.73
N ILE A 197 15.09 -20.69 -13.38
CA ILE A 197 13.85 -20.76 -14.14
C ILE A 197 13.02 -21.96 -13.71
N ASP A 198 11.70 -21.77 -13.59
CA ASP A 198 10.81 -22.85 -13.22
C ASP A 198 10.26 -23.62 -14.44
N TYR A 199 9.54 -24.71 -14.16
CA TYR A 199 8.94 -25.58 -15.18
C TYR A 199 7.87 -24.92 -16.06
N ARG A 200 7.45 -23.67 -15.75
CA ARG A 200 6.50 -22.86 -16.53
C ARG A 200 7.19 -21.73 -17.30
N ASP A 201 8.53 -21.76 -17.37
CA ASP A 201 9.37 -20.70 -17.93
C ASP A 201 9.23 -19.35 -17.22
N ARG A 202 8.90 -19.35 -15.91
CA ARG A 202 8.94 -18.15 -15.09
C ARG A 202 10.33 -18.01 -14.49
N LEU A 203 10.90 -16.82 -14.65
CA LEU A 203 12.29 -16.54 -14.30
C LEU A 203 12.35 -15.89 -12.91
N TRP A 204 13.19 -16.42 -12.05
CA TRP A 204 13.62 -15.76 -10.83
C TRP A 204 14.99 -15.12 -11.06
N ILE A 205 15.03 -13.81 -10.86
CA ILE A 205 16.19 -12.97 -11.11
C ILE A 205 16.67 -12.44 -9.76
N GLY A 206 17.88 -12.83 -9.37
CA GLY A 206 18.57 -12.25 -8.22
C GLY A 206 19.26 -10.98 -8.65
N THR A 207 19.21 -9.96 -7.81
CA THR A 207 19.90 -8.70 -8.06
C THR A 207 20.69 -8.26 -6.83
N THR A 208 21.37 -7.12 -6.95
CA THR A 208 22.02 -6.46 -5.81
C THR A 208 21.02 -5.90 -4.79
N HIS A 209 19.75 -5.75 -5.17
CA HIS A 209 18.68 -5.19 -4.35
C HIS A 209 17.39 -5.98 -4.60
N GLY A 210 17.18 -7.06 -3.87
CA GLY A 210 16.03 -7.94 -3.94
C GLY A 210 16.10 -9.04 -5.01
N ALA A 211 14.98 -9.74 -5.14
CA ALA A 211 14.71 -10.71 -6.19
C ALA A 211 13.49 -10.27 -7.01
N ILE A 212 13.47 -10.69 -8.28
CA ILE A 212 12.39 -10.38 -9.21
C ILE A 212 11.88 -11.69 -9.79
N HIS A 213 10.58 -11.94 -9.63
CA HIS A 213 9.89 -13.02 -10.33
C HIS A 213 9.26 -12.45 -11.60
N TYR A 214 9.75 -12.90 -12.74
CA TYR A 214 9.37 -12.46 -14.07
C TYR A 214 8.60 -13.56 -14.82
N ARG A 215 7.47 -13.18 -15.43
CA ARG A 215 6.57 -14.11 -16.14
C ARG A 215 6.46 -13.70 -17.61
N PRO A 216 7.47 -13.98 -18.44
CA PRO A 216 7.58 -13.45 -19.80
C PRO A 216 6.44 -13.84 -20.74
N TYR A 217 5.77 -14.96 -20.44
CA TYR A 217 4.78 -15.55 -21.34
C TYR A 217 3.36 -15.54 -20.78
N GLU A 218 3.15 -14.91 -19.62
CA GLU A 218 1.82 -14.69 -19.06
C GLU A 218 1.31 -13.29 -19.47
N SER A 219 0.00 -13.15 -19.63
CA SER A 219 -0.64 -11.86 -19.92
C SER A 219 -0.79 -11.01 -18.66
N GLY A 220 -0.72 -9.68 -18.79
CA GLY A 220 -0.95 -8.73 -17.69
C GLY A 220 0.33 -8.33 -16.97
N ARG A 221 0.31 -8.29 -15.63
CA ARG A 221 1.49 -7.91 -14.83
C ARG A 221 2.54 -9.03 -14.88
N GLN A 222 3.71 -8.72 -15.43
CA GLN A 222 4.79 -9.69 -15.61
C GLN A 222 5.85 -9.65 -14.51
N TRP A 223 5.98 -8.52 -13.79
CA TRP A 223 7.05 -8.26 -12.84
C TRP A 223 6.57 -8.26 -11.39
N PHE A 224 7.28 -9.01 -10.55
CA PHE A 224 7.00 -9.15 -9.12
C PHE A 224 8.28 -8.99 -8.30
N TYR A 225 8.51 -7.80 -7.77
CA TYR A 225 9.67 -7.47 -6.94
C TYR A 225 9.51 -7.99 -5.49
N ARG A 226 10.60 -8.50 -4.92
CA ARG A 226 10.69 -9.12 -3.59
C ARG A 226 11.94 -8.61 -2.90
N ALA A 227 11.77 -7.68 -1.95
CA ALA A 227 12.86 -7.08 -1.19
C ALA A 227 12.42 -6.78 0.24
N GLY A 228 13.41 -6.51 1.08
CA GLY A 228 13.29 -6.28 2.51
C GLY A 228 12.85 -7.52 3.28
N GLY A 229 12.88 -7.39 4.61
CA GLY A 229 12.59 -8.48 5.55
C GLY A 229 11.30 -9.26 5.29
N ARG A 230 10.30 -8.62 4.63
CA ARG A 230 9.03 -9.24 4.22
C ARG A 230 9.23 -10.47 3.33
N TYR A 231 10.26 -10.46 2.48
CA TYR A 231 10.52 -11.52 1.52
C TYR A 231 11.91 -12.15 1.67
N LEU A 232 12.92 -11.34 2.01
CA LEU A 232 14.31 -11.76 2.08
C LEU A 232 14.96 -11.25 3.38
N ASP A 233 15.90 -12.01 3.93
CA ASP A 233 16.73 -11.67 5.09
C ASP A 233 17.87 -10.69 4.74
N GLY A 234 18.26 -10.64 3.48
CA GLY A 234 19.18 -9.68 2.88
C GLY A 234 18.76 -9.36 1.44
N ASP A 235 19.05 -8.15 0.96
CA ASP A 235 18.60 -7.72 -0.37
C ASP A 235 19.62 -8.09 -1.46
N ARG A 236 20.88 -8.35 -1.13
CA ARG A 236 21.85 -8.77 -2.13
C ARG A 236 21.77 -10.28 -2.35
N VAL A 237 21.10 -10.68 -3.42
CA VAL A 237 20.97 -12.09 -3.81
C VAL A 237 22.24 -12.56 -4.51
N GLU A 238 22.81 -13.68 -4.10
CA GLU A 238 24.03 -14.27 -4.67
C GLU A 238 23.71 -15.50 -5.54
N THR A 239 22.76 -16.33 -5.11
CA THR A 239 22.33 -17.53 -5.84
C THR A 239 20.83 -17.75 -5.62
N ILE A 240 20.14 -18.30 -6.63
CA ILE A 240 18.74 -18.73 -6.53
C ILE A 240 18.64 -20.22 -6.81
N ALA A 241 17.77 -20.90 -6.06
CA ALA A 241 17.36 -22.26 -6.37
C ALA A 241 15.84 -22.42 -6.29
N VAL A 242 15.24 -22.65 -7.44
CA VAL A 242 13.82 -22.98 -7.62
C VAL A 242 13.67 -24.50 -7.49
N ALA A 243 12.81 -24.93 -6.57
CA ALA A 243 12.44 -26.33 -6.45
C ALA A 243 11.71 -26.84 -7.72
N ASP A 244 11.75 -28.15 -7.98
CA ASP A 244 11.22 -28.73 -9.22
C ASP A 244 9.73 -28.39 -9.49
N GLY A 245 8.95 -28.20 -8.42
CA GLY A 245 7.54 -27.76 -8.48
C GLY A 245 7.34 -26.24 -8.65
N GLY A 246 8.41 -25.48 -8.90
CA GLY A 246 8.42 -24.01 -9.01
C GLY A 246 8.41 -23.27 -7.66
N MET A 247 8.07 -23.96 -6.57
CA MET A 247 8.07 -23.46 -5.19
C MET A 247 8.44 -24.63 -4.25
N PRO A 248 9.04 -24.38 -3.08
CA PRO A 248 9.57 -23.08 -2.64
C PRO A 248 10.77 -22.63 -3.49
N VAL A 249 11.14 -21.37 -3.33
CA VAL A 249 12.34 -20.79 -3.95
C VAL A 249 13.29 -20.35 -2.85
N TYR A 250 14.52 -20.80 -2.96
CA TYR A 250 15.60 -20.51 -2.01
C TYR A 250 16.51 -19.42 -2.58
N PHE A 251 16.97 -18.54 -1.72
CA PHE A 251 17.85 -17.43 -2.06
C PHE A 251 19.04 -17.47 -1.11
N GLU A 252 20.24 -17.62 -1.65
CA GLU A 252 21.48 -17.29 -0.93
C GLU A 252 21.61 -15.76 -0.97
N THR A 253 21.61 -15.12 0.20
CA THR A 253 21.77 -13.66 0.34
C THR A 253 23.05 -13.35 1.12
N GLU A 254 23.42 -12.07 1.22
CA GLU A 254 24.49 -11.62 2.09
C GLU A 254 24.24 -11.88 3.59
N SER A 255 22.98 -12.11 3.97
CA SER A 255 22.56 -12.29 5.37
C SER A 255 22.27 -13.74 5.74
N GLY A 256 22.15 -14.64 4.77
CA GLY A 256 21.81 -16.04 5.02
C GLY A 256 21.08 -16.71 3.87
N ILE A 257 20.18 -17.63 4.21
CA ILE A 257 19.31 -18.32 3.26
C ILE A 257 17.88 -17.90 3.53
N SER A 258 17.28 -17.26 2.53
CA SER A 258 15.85 -16.97 2.51
C SER A 258 15.08 -18.02 1.74
N CYS A 259 13.83 -18.24 2.16
CA CYS A 259 12.88 -19.09 1.46
C CYS A 259 11.60 -18.29 1.21
N ILE A 260 11.20 -18.21 -0.06
CA ILE A 260 9.86 -17.75 -0.44
C ILE A 260 9.05 -18.99 -0.77
N ASP A 261 7.88 -19.09 -0.15
CA ASP A 261 6.91 -20.15 -0.39
C ASP A 261 5.56 -19.54 -0.82
N THR A 262 4.60 -20.40 -1.13
CA THR A 262 3.25 -20.03 -1.52
C THR A 262 2.21 -20.43 -0.49
N LEU A 263 1.29 -19.51 -0.22
CA LEU A 263 0.08 -19.78 0.54
C LEU A 263 -1.13 -19.63 -0.39
N GLU A 264 -1.90 -20.70 -0.55
CA GLU A 264 -3.21 -20.63 -1.21
C GLU A 264 -4.26 -20.27 -0.16
N HIS A 265 -5.02 -19.22 -0.42
CA HIS A 265 -6.05 -18.71 0.48
C HIS A 265 -7.01 -17.79 -0.28
N THR A 266 -8.13 -17.45 0.34
CA THR A 266 -9.09 -16.52 -0.25
C THR A 266 -8.92 -15.09 0.26
N LEU A 267 -9.64 -14.13 -0.36
CA LEU A 267 -9.62 -12.74 0.14
C LEU A 267 -10.28 -12.65 1.52
N ALA A 268 -11.27 -13.50 1.80
CA ALA A 268 -11.89 -13.61 3.11
C ALA A 268 -10.88 -14.11 4.16
N ASP A 269 -10.15 -15.20 3.89
CA ASP A 269 -9.11 -15.72 4.80
C ASP A 269 -8.04 -14.66 5.11
N LYS A 270 -7.65 -13.88 4.11
CA LYS A 270 -6.67 -12.80 4.28
C LYS A 270 -7.24 -11.66 5.11
N ALA A 271 -8.48 -11.26 4.91
CA ALA A 271 -9.15 -10.25 5.70
C ALA A 271 -9.27 -10.67 7.17
N ASP A 272 -9.69 -11.91 7.44
CA ASP A 272 -9.81 -12.47 8.79
C ASP A 272 -8.46 -12.47 9.52
N ARG A 273 -7.36 -12.82 8.83
CA ARG A 273 -6.00 -12.73 9.39
C ARG A 273 -5.56 -11.31 9.72
N ILE A 274 -5.95 -10.32 8.90
CA ILE A 274 -5.63 -8.91 9.16
C ILE A 274 -6.42 -8.43 10.37
N GLU A 275 -7.70 -8.78 10.45
CA GLU A 275 -8.58 -8.43 11.57
C GLU A 275 -8.13 -9.08 12.89
N ASP A 276 -7.71 -10.36 12.88
CA ASP A 276 -7.12 -11.02 14.06
C ASP A 276 -5.88 -10.26 14.56
N ARG A 277 -4.96 -9.91 13.66
CA ARG A 277 -3.75 -9.17 14.01
C ARG A 277 -4.08 -7.78 14.56
N LEU A 278 -5.03 -7.08 13.94
CA LEU A 278 -5.47 -5.77 14.40
C LEU A 278 -6.04 -5.86 15.82
N ASN A 279 -6.94 -6.81 16.07
CA ASN A 279 -7.54 -6.99 17.40
C ASN A 279 -6.53 -7.40 18.47
N ARG A 280 -5.53 -8.21 18.11
CA ARG A 280 -4.50 -8.66 19.05
C ARG A 280 -3.47 -7.60 19.39
N PHE A 281 -3.08 -6.77 18.42
CA PHE A 281 -1.87 -5.95 18.55
C PHE A 281 -2.09 -4.45 18.39
N HIS A 282 -3.19 -4.03 17.76
CA HIS A 282 -3.42 -2.63 17.38
C HIS A 282 -4.62 -2.00 18.08
N ARG A 283 -5.45 -2.77 18.80
CA ARG A 283 -6.67 -2.25 19.45
C ARG A 283 -6.33 -1.47 20.72
N ARG A 284 -6.64 -0.17 20.74
CA ARG A 284 -6.42 0.72 21.90
C ARG A 284 -7.66 1.58 22.15
N LEU A 285 -8.43 1.29 23.21
CA LEU A 285 -9.71 1.97 23.49
C LEU A 285 -10.73 1.88 22.34
N GLY A 286 -10.73 0.77 21.60
CA GLY A 286 -11.51 0.61 20.36
C GLY A 286 -10.84 1.22 19.12
N LEU A 287 -9.91 2.17 19.28
CA LEU A 287 -9.14 2.78 18.19
C LEU A 287 -8.14 1.80 17.59
N VAL A 288 -7.82 2.02 16.32
CA VAL A 288 -6.71 1.38 15.62
C VAL A 288 -5.46 2.21 15.83
N ALA A 289 -4.53 1.67 16.60
CA ALA A 289 -3.32 2.32 17.02
C ALA A 289 -2.07 1.70 16.39
N GLN A 290 -1.01 2.52 16.30
CA GLN A 290 0.32 1.99 16.04
C GLN A 290 0.74 1.05 17.17
N SER A 291 1.50 0.00 16.85
CA SER A 291 2.04 -0.92 17.85
C SER A 291 3.53 -1.16 17.66
N ILE A 292 4.26 -1.27 18.75
CA ILE A 292 5.62 -1.84 18.78
C ILE A 292 5.49 -3.32 19.09
N LEU A 293 5.98 -4.16 18.18
CA LEU A 293 6.04 -5.60 18.34
C LEU A 293 7.37 -6.02 18.97
N ASP A 294 7.35 -7.04 19.81
CA ASP A 294 8.56 -7.68 20.34
C ASP A 294 9.39 -8.37 19.26
N ASP A 295 8.71 -9.02 18.33
CA ASP A 295 9.27 -9.63 17.13
C ASP A 295 8.40 -9.27 15.91
N PRO A 296 8.95 -8.64 14.86
CA PRO A 296 8.17 -8.23 13.69
C PRO A 296 7.72 -9.39 12.80
N TRP A 297 8.29 -10.59 12.97
CA TRP A 297 8.00 -11.80 12.20
C TRP A 297 7.02 -12.71 12.93
N ASN A 298 7.23 -12.89 14.24
CA ASN A 298 6.41 -13.74 15.09
C ASN A 298 6.04 -13.02 16.41
N PRO A 299 5.19 -11.98 16.35
CA PRO A 299 4.88 -11.16 17.51
C PRO A 299 4.16 -11.97 18.58
N THR A 300 4.67 -11.91 19.82
CA THR A 300 4.00 -12.47 21.00
C THR A 300 3.52 -11.39 21.97
N ILE A 301 4.17 -10.23 21.96
CA ILE A 301 3.85 -9.07 22.79
C ILE A 301 3.80 -7.84 21.89
N ALA A 302 2.77 -7.02 22.08
CA ALA A 302 2.66 -5.71 21.44
C ALA A 302 2.40 -4.62 22.48
N TYR A 303 3.00 -3.46 22.25
CA TYR A 303 2.73 -2.23 22.99
C TYR A 303 2.11 -1.22 22.04
N THR A 304 0.84 -0.88 22.26
CA THR A 304 0.15 0.14 21.48
C THR A 304 0.64 1.53 21.88
N LEU A 305 0.86 2.38 20.89
CA LEU A 305 1.23 3.79 21.06
C LEU A 305 0.03 4.68 20.71
N ASP A 306 0.01 5.89 21.26
CA ASP A 306 -0.80 6.96 20.68
C ASP A 306 -0.16 7.49 19.40
N SER A 307 -1.00 7.91 18.46
CA SER A 307 -0.57 8.53 17.22
C SER A 307 -1.52 9.67 16.87
N PRO A 308 -1.03 10.78 16.31
CA PRO A 308 -1.92 11.81 15.76
C PRO A 308 -2.81 11.27 14.64
N ASN A 309 -2.66 10.03 14.17
CA ASN A 309 -3.49 9.45 13.12
C ASN A 309 -4.41 8.31 13.62
N ASP A 310 -4.60 8.16 14.94
CA ASP A 310 -5.47 7.11 15.47
C ASP A 310 -6.91 7.24 14.97
N GLY A 311 -7.44 8.46 14.85
CA GLY A 311 -8.74 8.75 14.24
C GLY A 311 -8.83 8.24 12.80
N LEU A 312 -7.89 8.65 11.95
CA LEU A 312 -7.81 8.26 10.55
C LEU A 312 -7.70 6.75 10.37
N TRP A 313 -6.79 6.07 11.09
CA TRP A 313 -6.65 4.61 10.99
C TRP A 313 -7.92 3.88 11.44
N THR A 314 -8.57 4.38 12.50
CA THR A 314 -9.84 3.83 12.98
C THR A 314 -10.95 4.00 11.95
N SER A 315 -10.96 5.13 11.23
CA SER A 315 -11.96 5.40 10.20
C SER A 315 -11.92 4.40 9.03
N TYR A 316 -10.71 3.98 8.62
CA TYR A 316 -10.55 2.94 7.61
C TYR A 316 -11.03 1.59 8.11
N HIS A 317 -10.84 1.28 9.39
CA HIS A 317 -11.36 0.05 9.98
C HIS A 317 -12.88 0.05 10.08
N VAL A 318 -13.51 1.15 10.56
CA VAL A 318 -14.98 1.29 10.54
C VAL A 318 -15.52 1.06 9.14
N THR A 319 -14.90 1.69 8.14
CA THR A 319 -15.29 1.56 6.74
C THR A 319 -15.15 0.12 6.25
N ALA A 320 -14.00 -0.51 6.49
CA ALA A 320 -13.74 -1.89 6.07
C ALA A 320 -14.73 -2.88 6.69
N MET A 321 -14.99 -2.76 8.00
CA MET A 321 -15.88 -3.67 8.71
C MET A 321 -17.36 -3.40 8.39
N SER A 322 -17.76 -2.15 8.13
CA SER A 322 -19.11 -1.81 7.67
C SER A 322 -19.38 -2.38 6.27
N LEU A 323 -18.42 -2.27 5.36
CA LEU A 323 -18.49 -2.88 4.03
C LEU A 323 -18.50 -4.41 4.11
N ALA A 324 -17.66 -5.00 4.97
CA ALA A 324 -17.64 -6.45 5.20
C ALA A 324 -18.98 -6.95 5.75
N TYR A 325 -19.59 -6.24 6.70
CA TYR A 325 -20.94 -6.54 7.17
C TYR A 325 -21.97 -6.42 6.04
N GLY A 326 -21.94 -5.33 5.27
CA GLY A 326 -22.83 -5.13 4.13
C GLY A 326 -22.73 -6.25 3.07
N ALA A 327 -21.53 -6.79 2.86
CA ALA A 327 -21.28 -7.86 1.89
C ALA A 327 -21.62 -9.27 2.40
N THR A 328 -21.49 -9.52 3.71
CA THR A 328 -21.56 -10.88 4.26
C THR A 328 -22.71 -11.12 5.23
N GLY A 329 -23.28 -10.07 5.82
CA GLY A 329 -24.27 -10.13 6.90
C GLY A 329 -23.73 -10.69 8.22
N LYS A 330 -22.43 -10.92 8.37
CA LYS A 330 -21.85 -11.52 9.59
C LYS A 330 -21.82 -10.54 10.76
N GLU A 331 -22.47 -10.90 11.87
CA GLU A 331 -22.61 -10.02 13.03
C GLU A 331 -21.25 -9.64 13.68
N GLU A 332 -20.24 -10.49 13.58
CA GLU A 332 -18.89 -10.18 14.08
C GLU A 332 -18.29 -8.93 13.41
N HIS A 333 -18.56 -8.72 12.12
CA HIS A 333 -18.12 -7.54 11.40
C HIS A 333 -18.88 -6.29 11.84
N ARG A 334 -20.19 -6.41 12.05
CA ARG A 334 -21.02 -5.33 12.61
C ARG A 334 -20.54 -4.91 13.99
N GLN A 335 -20.27 -5.87 14.87
CA GLN A 335 -19.80 -5.59 16.22
C GLN A 335 -18.41 -4.93 16.22
N SER A 336 -17.48 -5.40 15.39
CA SER A 336 -16.16 -4.79 15.25
C SER A 336 -16.24 -3.37 14.67
N ALA A 337 -17.10 -3.14 13.67
CA ALA A 337 -17.36 -1.79 13.13
C ALA A 337 -17.93 -0.84 14.20
N LYS A 338 -18.91 -1.32 14.98
CA LYS A 338 -19.57 -0.56 16.05
C LYS A 338 -18.59 -0.17 17.17
N GLU A 339 -17.71 -1.09 17.59
CA GLU A 339 -16.67 -0.79 18.58
C GLU A 339 -15.77 0.36 18.11
N SER A 340 -15.25 0.27 16.88
CA SER A 340 -14.40 1.31 16.29
C SER A 340 -15.14 2.63 16.08
N MET A 341 -16.41 2.59 15.66
CA MET A 341 -17.22 3.80 15.46
C MET A 341 -17.49 4.52 16.79
N HIS A 342 -17.75 3.76 17.85
CA HIS A 342 -17.92 4.32 19.19
C HIS A 342 -16.61 4.91 19.73
N ALA A 343 -15.46 4.35 19.36
CA ALA A 343 -14.16 4.96 19.64
C ALA A 343 -13.94 6.28 18.87
N MET A 344 -14.44 6.40 17.63
CA MET A 344 -14.45 7.69 16.91
C MET A 344 -15.39 8.71 17.56
N TYR A 345 -16.57 8.28 18.04
CA TYR A 345 -17.44 9.17 18.82
C TYR A 345 -16.78 9.63 20.12
N LEU A 346 -15.99 8.76 20.76
CA LEU A 346 -15.21 9.13 21.92
C LEU A 346 -14.20 10.24 21.57
N LEU A 347 -13.45 10.14 20.46
CA LEU A 347 -12.57 11.21 19.97
C LEU A 347 -13.30 12.55 19.80
N GLN A 348 -14.49 12.52 19.19
CA GLN A 348 -15.30 13.72 18.98
C GLN A 348 -15.83 14.33 20.28
N ASN A 349 -16.18 13.51 21.26
CA ASN A 349 -16.73 13.98 22.53
C ASN A 349 -15.65 14.43 23.51
N SER A 350 -14.43 13.90 23.41
CA SER A 350 -13.35 14.17 24.37
C SER A 350 -12.90 15.64 24.41
N THR A 351 -13.01 16.38 23.31
CA THR A 351 -12.54 17.78 23.26
C THR A 351 -13.37 18.72 24.14
N GLY A 352 -14.63 18.36 24.43
CA GLY A 352 -15.59 19.24 25.09
C GLY A 352 -16.16 20.34 24.19
N ILE A 353 -15.73 20.39 22.93
CA ILE A 353 -16.19 21.35 21.92
C ILE A 353 -17.04 20.57 20.90
N PRO A 354 -18.37 20.75 20.88
CA PRO A 354 -19.23 20.02 19.96
C PRO A 354 -18.80 20.22 18.51
N GLY A 355 -18.47 19.11 17.83
CA GLY A 355 -18.06 19.14 16.43
C GLY A 355 -16.56 19.23 16.15
N LEU A 356 -15.72 19.40 17.18
CA LEU A 356 -14.27 19.34 17.03
C LEU A 356 -13.75 17.96 17.46
N PRO A 357 -13.33 17.09 16.53
CA PRO A 357 -12.75 15.81 16.89
C PRO A 357 -11.29 15.92 17.31
N ALA A 358 -10.94 15.17 18.36
CA ALA A 358 -9.55 14.95 18.73
C ALA A 358 -8.87 14.01 17.73
N ARG A 359 -7.58 14.21 17.47
CA ARG A 359 -6.78 13.29 16.65
C ARG A 359 -6.50 11.95 17.34
N SER A 360 -6.31 12.03 18.65
CA SER A 360 -6.04 10.90 19.54
C SER A 360 -6.39 11.28 20.97
N ILE A 361 -6.56 10.26 21.81
CA ILE A 361 -6.78 10.40 23.25
C ILE A 361 -5.91 9.43 24.04
N VAL A 362 -5.54 9.81 25.25
CA VAL A 362 -4.78 9.00 26.20
C VAL A 362 -5.42 9.12 27.59
N PRO A 363 -5.70 8.02 28.31
CA PRO A 363 -6.27 8.10 29.66
C PRO A 363 -5.37 8.88 30.62
N ALA A 364 -5.92 9.80 31.40
CA ALA A 364 -5.14 10.59 32.35
C ALA A 364 -4.41 9.71 33.40
N ALA A 365 -4.95 8.52 33.66
CA ALA A 365 -4.36 7.52 34.56
C ALA A 365 -2.97 7.01 34.14
N VAL A 366 -2.62 7.05 32.85
CA VAL A 366 -1.27 6.67 32.38
C VAL A 366 -0.25 7.80 32.48
N GLY A 367 -0.68 8.98 32.96
CA GLY A 367 0.11 10.20 33.09
C GLY A 367 0.07 11.07 31.83
N GLU A 368 0.54 12.32 31.95
CA GLU A 368 0.67 13.22 30.80
C GLU A 368 1.48 12.56 29.69
N PRO A 369 0.97 12.51 28.44
CA PRO A 369 1.70 11.99 27.29
C PRO A 369 3.06 12.67 27.18
N ARG A 370 4.15 11.91 27.32
CA ARG A 370 5.51 12.43 27.21
C ARG A 370 5.95 12.37 25.75
N ARG A 371 6.58 13.44 25.26
CA ARG A 371 7.26 13.56 23.95
C ARG A 371 7.69 12.18 23.41
N GLU A 372 7.07 11.70 22.35
CA GLU A 372 7.60 10.51 21.69
C GLU A 372 8.82 10.82 20.83
N ALA A 373 9.78 9.91 20.91
CA ALA A 373 11.02 9.84 20.14
C ALA A 373 10.82 9.46 18.66
N SER A 374 9.58 9.16 18.24
CA SER A 374 9.20 8.82 16.87
C SER A 374 9.18 10.03 15.92
N GLN A 375 9.08 11.24 16.47
CA GLN A 375 9.21 12.49 15.73
C GLN A 375 10.57 13.16 16.01
N LYS A 376 11.63 12.68 15.34
CA LYS A 376 12.86 13.47 15.12
C LYS A 376 12.61 14.67 14.17
N SER A 377 11.37 15.06 13.91
CA SER A 377 11.07 16.27 13.15
C SER A 377 11.31 17.48 14.06
N ARG A 378 12.39 18.19 13.76
CA ARG A 378 12.68 19.51 14.30
C ARG A 378 11.55 20.43 13.81
N ARG A 379 10.55 20.76 14.63
CA ARG A 379 9.96 22.13 14.62
C ARG A 379 8.92 22.52 15.66
N MET A 380 8.29 21.62 16.43
CA MET A 380 7.30 22.08 17.44
C MET A 380 7.36 21.28 18.74
N ASN A 381 7.01 21.95 19.84
CA ASN A 381 7.05 21.40 21.18
C ASN A 381 5.76 20.59 21.45
N ASN A 382 5.76 19.28 21.20
CA ASN A 382 4.58 18.38 21.34
C ASN A 382 3.84 18.44 22.71
N LYS A 383 4.42 19.04 23.75
CA LYS A 383 3.71 19.29 25.02
C LYS A 383 2.56 20.30 24.88
N GLU A 384 2.60 21.17 23.88
CA GLU A 384 1.57 22.21 23.66
C GLU A 384 0.35 21.68 22.88
N LYS A 385 0.43 20.45 22.34
CA LYS A 385 -0.64 19.80 21.57
C LYS A 385 -1.55 18.86 22.36
N TRP A 386 -1.20 18.54 23.61
CA TRP A 386 -2.05 17.71 24.47
C TRP A 386 -2.86 18.60 25.42
N ARG A 387 -4.17 18.36 25.51
CA ARG A 387 -5.08 19.10 26.39
C ARG A 387 -5.85 18.13 27.28
N PRO A 388 -6.05 18.45 28.57
CA PRO A 388 -6.94 17.65 29.40
C PRO A 388 -8.38 17.80 28.88
N THR A 389 -9.15 16.73 28.93
CA THR A 389 -10.59 16.79 28.71
C THR A 389 -11.29 17.54 29.84
N PRO A 390 -12.50 18.11 29.63
CA PRO A 390 -13.19 18.87 30.67
C PRO A 390 -13.48 18.09 31.95
N ASP A 391 -13.68 16.77 31.85
CA ASP A 391 -13.88 15.85 32.97
C ASP A 391 -12.57 15.36 33.60
N GLY A 392 -11.42 15.60 32.96
CA GLY A 392 -10.10 15.18 33.42
C GLY A 392 -9.79 13.70 33.22
N GLU A 393 -10.64 12.95 32.52
CA GLU A 393 -10.47 11.50 32.31
C GLU A 393 -9.41 11.17 31.24
N PHE A 394 -9.23 12.06 30.25
CA PHE A 394 -8.27 11.88 29.16
C PHE A 394 -7.42 13.14 28.93
N TYR A 395 -6.32 12.94 28.21
CA TYR A 395 -5.69 13.96 27.39
C TYR A 395 -6.09 13.73 25.94
N TRP A 396 -6.32 14.80 25.18
CA TRP A 396 -6.63 14.75 23.76
C TRP A 396 -5.65 15.58 22.93
N TRP A 397 -5.38 15.13 21.71
CA TRP A 397 -4.42 15.74 20.79
C TRP A 397 -5.12 16.76 19.85
N THR A 398 -4.62 18.00 19.83
CA THR A 398 -5.18 19.16 19.10
C THR A 398 -4.72 19.25 17.64
N ASP A 399 -5.09 20.31 16.91
CA ASP A 399 -4.61 20.60 15.55
C ASP A 399 -4.96 19.46 14.55
N THR A 400 -6.25 19.13 14.52
CA THR A 400 -6.85 18.12 13.64
C THR A 400 -6.73 18.51 12.17
N SER A 401 -6.12 17.64 11.38
CA SER A 401 -5.87 17.87 9.96
C SER A 401 -7.08 17.48 9.09
N ASN A 402 -7.11 17.94 7.84
CA ASN A 402 -8.21 17.67 6.90
C ASN A 402 -8.31 16.19 6.51
N ASP A 403 -7.20 15.46 6.40
CA ASP A 403 -7.18 14.02 6.15
C ASP A 403 -7.87 13.22 7.27
N GLU A 404 -7.80 13.68 8.51
CA GLU A 404 -8.60 13.11 9.61
C GLU A 404 -10.09 13.28 9.34
N ILE A 405 -10.51 14.47 8.91
CA ILE A 405 -11.92 14.79 8.64
C ILE A 405 -12.43 13.99 7.43
N ASP A 406 -11.60 13.81 6.39
CA ASP A 406 -11.89 12.91 5.27
C ASP A 406 -12.19 11.48 5.76
N GLY A 407 -11.32 10.96 6.65
CA GLY A 407 -11.52 9.68 7.30
C GLY A 407 -12.84 9.62 8.07
N HIS A 408 -13.14 10.63 8.89
CA HIS A 408 -14.38 10.71 9.66
C HIS A 408 -15.60 10.66 8.75
N PHE A 409 -15.68 11.46 7.68
CA PHE A 409 -16.82 11.43 6.77
C PHE A 409 -16.93 10.11 5.99
N LEU A 410 -15.80 9.49 5.61
CA LEU A 410 -15.80 8.16 5.00
C LEU A 410 -16.38 7.09 5.93
N ALA A 411 -15.96 7.10 7.20
CA ALA A 411 -16.46 6.17 8.22
C ALA A 411 -17.93 6.41 8.55
N LEU A 412 -18.34 7.68 8.74
CA LEU A 412 -19.72 8.06 9.00
C LEU A 412 -20.64 7.56 7.87
N TYR A 413 -20.30 7.83 6.61
CA TYR A 413 -21.12 7.38 5.49
C TYR A 413 -21.23 5.85 5.43
N SER A 414 -20.10 5.15 5.51
CA SER A 414 -20.06 3.69 5.38
C SER A 414 -20.79 2.99 6.53
N TYR A 415 -20.61 3.48 7.76
CA TYR A 415 -21.29 2.97 8.94
C TYR A 415 -22.79 3.25 8.89
N TRP A 416 -23.20 4.46 8.53
CA TRP A 416 -24.61 4.79 8.34
C TRP A 416 -25.26 3.88 7.30
N ARG A 417 -24.64 3.75 6.13
CA ARG A 417 -25.19 3.04 4.97
C ARG A 417 -25.38 1.54 5.22
N HIS A 418 -24.52 0.91 6.02
CA HIS A 418 -24.55 -0.54 6.20
C HIS A 418 -25.04 -0.99 7.57
N ILE A 419 -24.93 -0.14 8.59
CA ILE A 419 -25.22 -0.50 9.99
C ILE A 419 -26.24 0.46 10.60
N ALA A 420 -25.90 1.74 10.74
CA ALA A 420 -26.65 2.64 11.61
C ALA A 420 -28.08 2.91 11.12
N GLN A 421 -28.32 3.02 9.80
CA GLN A 421 -29.68 3.26 9.28
C GLN A 421 -30.68 2.14 9.58
N HIS A 422 -30.19 0.96 10.00
CA HIS A 422 -30.99 -0.20 10.35
C HIS A 422 -31.04 -0.47 11.88
N ASP A 423 -30.39 0.37 12.69
CA ASP A 423 -30.39 0.32 14.15
C ASP A 423 -30.78 1.70 14.72
N PRO A 424 -31.98 1.84 15.33
CA PRO A 424 -32.47 3.14 15.81
C PRO A 424 -31.54 3.85 16.81
N GLU A 425 -30.82 3.11 17.65
CA GLU A 425 -29.91 3.71 18.64
C GLU A 425 -28.66 4.26 17.96
N GLU A 426 -28.09 3.48 17.03
CA GLU A 426 -26.94 3.92 16.24
C GLU A 426 -27.30 5.06 15.28
N LEU A 427 -28.50 5.04 14.70
CA LEU A 427 -28.99 6.09 13.82
C LEU A 427 -29.05 7.45 14.53
N GLU A 428 -29.52 7.45 15.78
CA GLU A 428 -29.58 8.67 16.58
C GLU A 428 -28.16 9.19 16.91
N LEU A 429 -27.26 8.30 17.31
CA LEU A 429 -25.87 8.66 17.61
C LEU A 429 -25.15 9.24 16.40
N ILE A 430 -25.22 8.57 15.24
CA ILE A 430 -24.51 9.02 14.05
C ILE A 430 -25.05 10.37 13.55
N ARG A 431 -26.38 10.57 13.56
CA ARG A 431 -26.98 11.84 13.17
C ARG A 431 -26.52 12.99 14.06
N LYS A 432 -26.50 12.76 15.37
CA LYS A 432 -26.01 13.74 16.34
C LYS A 432 -24.55 14.12 16.05
N GLN A 433 -23.68 13.13 15.82
CA GLN A 433 -22.24 13.36 15.66
C GLN A 433 -21.91 13.99 14.30
N THR A 434 -22.54 13.53 13.22
CA THR A 434 -22.41 14.14 11.88
C THR A 434 -22.87 15.58 11.89
N ARG A 435 -24.04 15.86 12.48
CA ARG A 435 -24.57 17.22 12.60
C ARG A 435 -23.60 18.13 13.37
N ALA A 436 -23.17 17.71 14.55
CA ALA A 436 -22.26 18.51 15.37
C ALA A 436 -20.97 18.87 14.61
N LEU A 437 -20.37 17.92 13.88
CA LEU A 437 -19.17 18.14 13.08
C LEU A 437 -19.42 19.11 11.93
N MET A 438 -20.46 18.88 11.12
CA MET A 438 -20.73 19.70 9.95
C MET A 438 -21.20 21.11 10.32
N ASP A 439 -22.09 21.24 11.32
CA ASP A 439 -22.54 22.53 11.83
C ASP A 439 -21.34 23.33 12.36
N TYR A 440 -20.41 22.69 13.07
CA TYR A 440 -19.18 23.36 13.53
C TYR A 440 -18.35 23.89 12.37
N ILE A 441 -18.19 23.15 11.27
CA ILE A 441 -17.46 23.63 10.08
C ILE A 441 -18.22 24.80 9.42
N ILE A 442 -19.54 24.70 9.26
CA ILE A 442 -20.38 25.74 8.63
C ILE A 442 -20.38 27.03 9.46
N ASP A 443 -20.62 26.93 10.77
CA ASP A 443 -20.72 28.06 11.69
C ASP A 443 -19.41 28.86 11.79
N HIS A 444 -18.28 28.21 11.46
CA HIS A 444 -16.96 28.83 11.41
C HIS A 444 -16.49 29.13 9.97
N ASP A 445 -17.44 29.45 9.09
CA ASP A 445 -17.18 29.91 7.72
C ASP A 445 -16.35 28.89 6.92
N TYR A 446 -16.74 27.62 7.04
CA TYR A 446 -16.13 26.45 6.42
C TYR A 446 -14.66 26.21 6.82
N ARG A 447 -14.33 26.51 8.08
CA ARG A 447 -13.02 26.19 8.68
C ARG A 447 -13.21 25.31 9.91
N LEU A 448 -12.24 24.46 10.18
CA LEU A 448 -12.15 23.75 11.45
C LEU A 448 -11.30 24.61 12.40
N LEU A 449 -11.92 25.22 13.40
CA LEU A 449 -11.19 25.93 14.45
C LEU A 449 -10.76 24.98 15.57
N ASP A 450 -9.57 25.18 16.12
CA ASP A 450 -9.04 24.43 17.26
C ASP A 450 -9.50 25.03 18.60
N TRP A 451 -9.06 24.45 19.71
CA TRP A 451 -9.43 24.82 21.09
C TRP A 451 -9.15 26.29 21.46
N ASP A 452 -8.24 26.97 20.77
CA ASP A 452 -7.88 28.38 20.99
C ASP A 452 -8.67 29.36 20.12
N GLY A 453 -9.55 28.84 19.24
CA GLY A 453 -10.35 29.62 18.32
C GLY A 453 -9.62 30.01 17.02
N GLU A 454 -8.38 29.56 16.84
CA GLU A 454 -7.66 29.72 15.57
C GLU A 454 -7.94 28.52 14.65
N PRO A 455 -7.89 28.68 13.31
CA PRO A 455 -8.00 27.55 12.39
C PRO A 455 -6.94 26.48 12.66
N THR A 456 -7.31 25.20 12.55
CA THR A 456 -6.31 24.12 12.51
C THR A 456 -5.43 24.28 11.28
N THR A 457 -4.23 23.72 11.30
CA THR A 457 -3.23 23.91 10.23
C THR A 457 -3.75 23.57 8.82
N TRP A 458 -4.67 22.60 8.72
CA TRP A 458 -5.13 22.07 7.42
C TRP A 458 -6.65 22.12 7.23
N GLY A 459 -7.43 22.54 8.23
CA GLY A 459 -8.88 22.52 8.21
C GLY A 459 -9.50 23.71 7.49
N HIS A 460 -9.13 23.93 6.22
CA HIS A 460 -9.51 25.09 5.43
C HIS A 460 -10.37 24.70 4.22
N TRP A 461 -11.68 25.00 4.28
CA TRP A 461 -12.61 24.78 3.17
C TRP A 461 -13.42 26.03 2.82
N ASN A 462 -12.97 27.19 3.29
CA ASN A 462 -13.62 28.46 3.00
C ASN A 462 -13.64 28.74 1.48
N PRO A 463 -14.82 28.97 0.85
CA PRO A 463 -14.88 29.18 -0.59
C PRO A 463 -14.06 30.38 -1.09
N GLN A 464 -13.91 31.44 -0.29
CA GLN A 464 -13.13 32.61 -0.66
C GLN A 464 -11.64 32.27 -0.64
N GLU A 465 -11.16 31.52 0.35
CA GLU A 465 -9.78 31.00 0.38
C GLU A 465 -9.54 30.05 -0.81
N LEU A 466 -10.41 29.04 -0.99
CA LEU A 466 -10.29 28.06 -2.07
C LEU A 466 -10.38 28.67 -3.49
N ASN A 467 -10.96 29.86 -3.67
CA ASN A 467 -11.05 30.49 -4.99
C ASN A 467 -10.01 31.59 -5.22
N HIS A 468 -9.43 32.15 -4.16
CA HIS A 468 -8.67 33.39 -4.26
C HIS A 468 -7.32 33.38 -3.54
N ASP A 469 -7.03 32.36 -2.73
CA ASP A 469 -5.73 32.23 -2.08
C ASP A 469 -4.71 31.58 -3.05
N PRO A 470 -3.68 32.32 -3.49
CA PRO A 470 -2.64 31.78 -4.35
C PRO A 470 -1.73 30.77 -3.64
N GLU A 471 -1.66 30.77 -2.30
CA GLU A 471 -0.81 29.85 -1.54
C GLU A 471 -1.35 28.42 -1.56
N HIS A 472 -2.66 28.23 -1.70
CA HIS A 472 -3.33 26.93 -1.67
C HIS A 472 -3.82 26.45 -3.05
N TYR A 473 -3.44 27.13 -4.14
CA TYR A 473 -3.98 26.91 -5.48
C TYR A 473 -3.98 25.44 -5.97
N LEU A 474 -2.93 24.67 -5.66
CA LEU A 474 -2.83 23.26 -6.06
C LEU A 474 -3.83 22.36 -5.33
N GLU A 475 -4.25 22.74 -4.12
CA GLU A 475 -5.11 21.95 -3.26
C GLU A 475 -6.59 22.35 -3.38
N ASN A 476 -6.90 23.50 -4.00
CA ASN A 476 -8.25 24.02 -4.12
C ASN A 476 -9.27 23.04 -4.72
N GLY A 477 -8.85 22.27 -5.74
CA GLY A 477 -9.69 21.24 -6.34
C GLY A 477 -10.01 20.09 -5.38
N LEU A 478 -9.04 19.69 -4.57
CA LEU A 478 -9.21 18.67 -3.53
C LEU A 478 -10.08 19.21 -2.39
N GLY A 479 -9.80 20.41 -1.87
CA GLY A 479 -10.59 21.04 -0.81
C GLY A 479 -12.05 21.26 -1.19
N SER A 480 -12.31 21.64 -2.45
CA SER A 480 -13.69 21.74 -2.97
C SER A 480 -14.40 20.39 -2.99
N LEU A 481 -13.70 19.32 -3.39
CA LEU A 481 -14.25 17.97 -3.39
C LEU A 481 -14.53 17.48 -1.96
N GLN A 482 -13.63 17.75 -1.02
CA GLN A 482 -13.81 17.43 0.40
C GLN A 482 -15.09 18.08 0.94
N LEU A 483 -15.22 19.41 0.82
CA LEU A 483 -16.38 20.15 1.32
C LEU A 483 -17.70 19.63 0.73
N LEU A 484 -17.76 19.45 -0.59
CA LEU A 484 -18.95 18.92 -1.25
C LEU A 484 -19.29 17.49 -0.78
N SER A 485 -18.27 16.66 -0.52
CA SER A 485 -18.45 15.30 -0.01
C SER A 485 -18.96 15.31 1.43
N PHE A 486 -18.46 16.22 2.28
CA PHE A 486 -18.90 16.37 3.66
C PHE A 486 -20.36 16.83 3.75
N LEU A 487 -20.74 17.83 2.96
CA LEU A 487 -22.12 18.31 2.88
C LEU A 487 -23.08 17.23 2.40
N LYS A 488 -22.74 16.53 1.30
CA LYS A 488 -23.58 15.44 0.78
C LYS A 488 -23.71 14.27 1.76
N THR A 489 -22.62 13.90 2.42
CA THR A 489 -22.64 12.86 3.45
C THR A 489 -23.51 13.27 4.62
N SER A 490 -23.37 14.51 5.08
CA SER A 490 -24.18 15.06 6.17
C SER A 490 -25.66 15.02 5.82
N TYR A 491 -26.03 15.53 4.64
CA TYR A 491 -27.40 15.51 4.15
C TYR A 491 -27.98 14.09 4.09
N ALA A 492 -27.22 13.13 3.56
CA ALA A 492 -27.67 11.74 3.47
C ALA A 492 -27.96 11.13 4.86
N ILE A 493 -27.12 11.42 5.86
CA ILE A 493 -27.25 10.87 7.21
C ILE A 493 -28.36 11.57 8.01
N THR A 494 -28.40 12.91 7.98
CA THR A 494 -29.25 13.73 8.84
C THR A 494 -30.62 14.04 8.22
N GLY A 495 -30.71 14.08 6.88
CA GLY A 495 -31.86 14.55 6.14
C GLY A 495 -32.06 16.07 6.18
N ASP A 496 -31.07 16.84 6.64
CA ASP A 496 -31.13 18.29 6.80
C ASP A 496 -30.38 18.99 5.65
N PRO A 497 -31.07 19.74 4.77
CA PRO A 497 -30.52 20.29 3.53
C PRO A 497 -29.46 21.38 3.69
#